data_AF-A0A3E4UQ62-F1
#
_entry.id   AF-A0A3E4UQ62-F1
#
_cell.length_a   1.000
_cell.length_b   1.000
_cell.length_c   1.000
_cell.angle_alpha   90.00
_cell.angle_beta   90.00
_cell.angle_gamma   90.00
#
_symmetry.space_group_name_H-M   'P 1'
#
loop_
_entity.id
_entity.type
_entity.pdbx_description
1 polymer ?
#
loop_
_entity_poly.entity_id
_entity_poly.type
_entity_poly.pdbx_seq_one_letter_code
_entity_poly.pdbx_strand_id
1 'polypeptide(L)' 'MQNETFTDINGFCPILFRQKELLMSIDGVGRVAAANMIITTEAFTHFDAPREFNWYGGVAPSSYSSGSSQYSKARISADN' A
#
# COMPACT_ATOMS: atom_id res chain seq x y z
N MET A 1 -18.49 -29.61 -1.36
CA MET A 1 -17.29 -30.29 -1.88
C MET A 1 -16.52 -29.44 -2.91
N GLN A 2 -16.35 -28.13 -2.68
CA GLN A 2 -15.31 -27.32 -3.36
C GLN A 2 -14.63 -26.33 -2.39
N ASN A 3 -14.89 -26.48 -1.08
CA ASN A 3 -14.53 -25.48 -0.07
C ASN A 3 -13.47 -26.02 0.89
N GLU A 4 -13.02 -27.26 0.68
CA GLU A 4 -12.29 -28.07 1.66
C GLU A 4 -10.85 -28.34 1.22
N THR A 5 -10.56 -28.20 -0.08
CA THR A 5 -9.21 -28.32 -0.64
C THR A 5 -8.39 -27.04 -0.49
N PHE A 6 -9.04 -25.86 -0.41
CA PHE A 6 -8.32 -24.59 -0.17
C PHE A 6 -7.78 -24.49 1.26
N THR A 7 -8.40 -25.17 2.22
CA THR A 7 -7.94 -25.19 3.62
C THR A 7 -6.65 -25.99 3.84
N ASP A 8 -6.38 -26.99 3.00
CA ASP A 8 -5.20 -27.85 3.10
C ASP A 8 -3.90 -27.14 2.68
N ILE A 9 -4.01 -26.19 1.73
CA ILE A 9 -2.91 -25.32 1.30
C ILE A 9 -2.46 -24.34 2.39
N ASN A 10 -3.33 -24.03 3.38
CA ASN A 10 -3.01 -23.13 4.48
C ASN A 10 -1.93 -23.67 5.43
N GLY A 11 -1.63 -24.98 5.36
CA GLY A 11 -0.59 -25.62 6.18
C GLY A 11 0.84 -25.46 5.65
N PHE A 12 1.02 -25.02 4.41
CA PHE A 12 2.34 -25.01 3.77
C PHE A 12 3.30 -23.95 4.35
N CYS A 13 2.76 -22.80 4.77
CA CYS A 13 3.51 -21.79 5.50
C CYS A 13 2.63 -21.11 6.56
N PRO A 14 2.71 -21.51 7.84
CA PRO A 14 1.86 -20.98 8.90
C PRO A 14 2.07 -19.47 9.13
N ILE A 15 3.26 -18.95 8.78
CA ILE A 15 3.60 -17.52 8.90
C ILE A 15 2.77 -16.69 7.91
N LEU A 16 2.74 -17.09 6.64
CA LEU A 16 1.98 -16.38 5.59
C LEU A 16 0.47 -16.49 5.84
N PHE A 17 0.02 -17.64 6.33
CA PHE A 17 -1.38 -17.82 6.71
C PHE A 17 -1.79 -16.86 7.84
N ARG A 18 -0.97 -16.78 8.90
CA ARG A 18 -1.21 -15.85 10.00
C ARG A 18 -1.20 -14.39 9.54
N GLN A 19 -0.26 -14.01 8.67
CA GLN A 19 -0.22 -12.65 8.10
C GLN A 19 -1.47 -12.34 7.28
N LYS A 20 -1.96 -13.30 6.50
CA LYS A 20 -3.19 -13.14 5.72
C LYS A 20 -4.42 -12.97 6.61
N GLU A 21 -4.55 -13.76 7.68
CA GLU A 21 -5.65 -13.62 8.65
C GLU A 21 -5.62 -12.25 9.35
N LEU A 22 -4.42 -11.77 9.72
CA LEU A 22 -4.25 -10.43 10.27
C LEU A 22 -4.66 -9.35 9.27
N LEU A 23 -4.31 -9.48 8.00
CA LEU A 23 -4.74 -8.53 6.97
C LEU A 23 -6.26 -8.56 6.76
N MET A 24 -6.87 -9.74 6.78
CA MET A 24 -8.32 -9.89 6.62
C MET A 24 -9.14 -9.39 7.81
N SER A 25 -8.51 -9.13 8.97
CA SER A 25 -9.18 -8.47 10.10
C SER A 25 -9.42 -6.97 9.88
N ILE A 26 -8.81 -6.38 8.86
CA ILE A 26 -8.99 -4.97 8.51
C ILE A 26 -10.25 -4.84 7.65
N ASP A 27 -11.19 -4.00 8.08
CA ASP A 27 -12.40 -3.71 7.32
C ASP A 27 -12.06 -3.20 5.92
N GLY A 28 -12.64 -3.84 4.90
CA GLY A 28 -12.36 -3.55 3.49
C GLY A 28 -11.23 -4.37 2.86
N VAL A 29 -10.50 -5.19 3.64
CA VAL A 29 -9.46 -6.08 3.11
C VAL A 29 -10.00 -7.51 2.94
N GLY A 30 -10.27 -7.87 1.68
CA GLY A 30 -10.71 -9.21 1.32
C GLY A 30 -9.54 -10.19 1.06
N ARG A 31 -9.89 -11.47 0.85
CA ARG A 31 -8.93 -12.55 0.56
C ARG A 31 -7.96 -12.24 -0.60
N VAL A 32 -8.48 -11.64 -1.67
CA VAL A 32 -7.69 -11.29 -2.87
C VAL A 32 -6.73 -10.15 -2.57
N ALA A 33 -7.21 -9.10 -1.91
CA ALA A 33 -6.38 -7.97 -1.52
C ALA A 33 -5.27 -8.39 -0.53
N ALA A 34 -5.61 -9.23 0.46
CA ALA A 34 -4.64 -9.78 1.41
C ALA A 34 -3.56 -10.62 0.73
N ALA A 35 -3.92 -11.49 -0.22
CA ALA A 35 -2.95 -12.29 -0.97
C ALA A 35 -2.05 -11.40 -1.84
N ASN A 36 -2.63 -10.44 -2.56
CA ASN A 36 -1.87 -9.50 -3.39
C ASN A 36 -0.91 -8.66 -2.55
N MET A 37 -1.31 -8.20 -1.36
CA MET A 37 -0.43 -7.48 -0.43
C MET A 37 0.77 -8.33 -0.01
N ILE A 38 0.54 -9.59 0.37
CA ILE A 38 1.63 -10.50 0.77
C ILE A 38 2.59 -10.78 -0.39
N ILE A 39 2.07 -11.03 -1.60
CA ILE A 39 2.90 -11.30 -2.77
C ILE A 39 3.71 -10.06 -3.17
N THR A 40 3.06 -8.90 -3.24
CA THR A 40 3.68 -7.64 -3.69
C THR A 40 4.76 -7.16 -2.73
N THR A 41 4.59 -7.42 -1.43
CA THR A 41 5.53 -6.99 -0.39
C THR A 41 6.53 -8.07 0.00
N GLU A 42 6.49 -9.24 -0.65
CA GLU A 42 7.24 -10.44 -0.26
C GLU A 42 7.13 -10.70 1.25
N ALA A 43 5.88 -10.81 1.74
CA ALA A 43 5.56 -10.96 3.16
C ALA A 43 6.03 -9.80 4.06
N PHE A 44 5.96 -8.56 3.56
CA PHE A 44 6.40 -7.33 4.22
C PHE A 44 7.92 -7.21 4.44
N THR A 45 8.71 -7.88 3.62
CA THR A 45 10.18 -7.76 3.66
C THR A 45 10.74 -6.84 2.57
N HIS A 46 9.95 -6.57 1.53
CA HIS A 46 10.40 -5.81 0.37
C HIS A 46 10.40 -4.28 0.57
N PHE A 47 9.62 -3.77 1.52
CA PHE A 47 9.48 -2.33 1.78
C PHE A 47 9.94 -1.99 3.18
N ASP A 48 10.75 -0.94 3.31
CA ASP A 48 11.23 -0.45 4.61
C ASP A 48 10.16 0.41 5.30
N ALA A 49 9.33 1.11 4.52
CA ALA A 49 8.30 1.98 5.04
C ALA A 49 6.91 1.68 4.43
N PRO A 50 5.83 1.70 5.26
CA PRO A 50 4.47 1.47 4.77
C PRO A 50 3.99 2.53 3.76
N ARG A 51 4.59 3.72 3.79
CA ARG A 51 4.31 4.79 2.83
C ARG A 51 4.72 4.41 1.42
N GLU A 52 5.84 3.70 1.25
CA GLU A 52 6.34 3.29 -0.06
C GLU A 52 5.39 2.30 -0.71
N PHE A 53 4.91 1.32 0.06
CA PHE A 53 3.88 0.39 -0.38
C PHE A 53 2.57 1.11 -0.76
N ASN A 54 2.10 2.05 0.07
CA ASN A 54 0.88 2.80 -0.25
C ASN A 54 1.01 3.67 -1.51
N TRP A 55 2.22 4.17 -1.79
CA TRP A 55 2.49 4.92 -3.01
C TRP A 55 2.55 4.01 -4.24
N TYR A 56 3.19 2.84 -4.10
CA TYR A 56 3.22 1.79 -5.11
C TYR A 56 1.80 1.31 -5.46
N GLY A 57 0.96 1.14 -4.44
CA GLY A 57 -0.45 0.78 -4.60
C GLY A 57 -1.37 1.93 -5.06
N GLY A 58 -0.85 3.15 -5.23
CA GLY A 58 -1.63 4.34 -5.61
C GLY A 58 -2.65 4.78 -4.56
N VAL A 59 -2.52 4.33 -3.32
CA VAL A 59 -3.42 4.61 -2.19
C VAL A 59 -3.07 5.92 -1.49
N ALA A 60 -1.77 6.27 -1.45
CA ALA A 60 -1.32 7.52 -0.86
C ALA A 60 -1.16 8.63 -1.93
N PRO A 61 -1.55 9.88 -1.63
CA PRO A 61 -1.26 11.01 -2.49
C PRO A 61 0.25 11.20 -2.62
N SER A 62 0.71 11.36 -3.86
CA SER A 62 2.10 11.63 -4.14
C SER A 62 2.42 13.11 -3.93
N SER A 63 3.46 13.42 -3.16
CA SER A 63 3.97 14.77 -2.98
C SER A 63 4.59 15.26 -4.29
N TYR A 64 3.79 15.78 -5.21
CA TYR A 64 4.29 16.39 -6.44
C TYR A 64 4.78 17.81 -6.14
N SER A 65 6.07 17.99 -5.85
CA SER A 65 6.67 19.32 -5.73
C SER A 65 7.28 19.77 -7.08
N SER A 66 6.49 19.85 -8.17
CA SER A 66 6.98 20.56 -9.37
C SER A 66 6.81 22.07 -9.19
N GLY A 67 7.62 22.64 -8.30
CA GLY A 67 7.68 24.08 -8.10
C GLY A 67 8.60 24.73 -9.13
N SER A 68 8.22 24.85 -10.40
CA SER A 68 8.82 25.87 -11.27
C SER A 68 8.18 27.26 -11.05
N SER A 69 7.07 27.34 -10.29
CA SER A 69 6.34 28.57 -9.97
C SER A 69 6.63 29.15 -8.57
N GLN A 70 7.53 28.57 -7.78
CA GLN A 70 7.85 29.05 -6.41
C GLN A 70 8.77 30.29 -6.39
N TYR A 71 9.00 30.94 -7.55
CA TYR A 71 9.89 32.11 -7.68
C TYR A 71 9.37 33.21 -8.62
N SER A 72 8.05 33.46 -8.68
CA SER A 72 7.61 34.76 -9.18
C SER A 72 7.90 35.82 -8.11
N LYS A 73 8.91 36.68 -8.36
CA LYS A 73 9.20 37.83 -7.50
C LYS A 73 7.92 38.64 -7.31
N ALA A 74 7.59 38.97 -6.06
CA ALA A 74 6.51 39.88 -5.74
C ALA A 74 6.71 41.19 -6.51
N ARG A 75 5.76 41.52 -7.40
CA ARG A 75 5.72 42.84 -8.05
C ARG A 75 4.96 43.76 -7.09
N ILE A 76 5.70 44.61 -6.40
CA ILE A 76 5.16 45.81 -5.74
C ILE A 76 4.79 46.80 -6.84
N SER A 77 3.49 47.00 -7.08
CA SER A 77 3.01 48.25 -7.68
C SER A 77 2.93 49.27 -6.55
N ALA A 78 3.94 50.14 -6.47
CA ALA A 78 3.77 51.40 -5.76
C ALA A 78 2.98 52.31 -6.70
N ASP A 79 1.67 52.38 -6.48
CA ASP A 79 0.82 53.33 -7.17
C ASP A 79 1.04 54.71 -6.56
N ASN A 80 1.42 55.64 -7.42
CA ASN A 80 1.80 57.03 -7.17
C ASN A 80 0.62 57.91 -6.74
#